data_AF-A0A933IFT5-F1
#
_entry.id   AF-A0A933IFT5-F1
#
_cell.length_a   1.000
_cell.length_b   1.000
_cell.length_c   1.000
_cell.angle_alpha   90.00
_cell.angle_beta   90.00
_cell.angle_gamma   90.00
#
_symmetry.space_group_name_H-M   'P 1'
#
loop_
_entity.id
_entity.type
_entity.pdbx_description
1 polymer ?
#
loop_
_entity_poly.entity_id
_entity_poly.type
_entity_poly.pdbx_seq_one_letter_code
_entity_poly.pdbx_strand_id
1 'polypeptide(L)'
;MVKNLREEQRIIEGIGDVFGALYDDLGFGHILGSRRADAKWNGILKSCVLARLANPASKLRTASMLEQGYDITIPVEQIYRMMDRVAPREDAIKRQVGQT
;
A
#
# COMPACT_ATOMS: atom_id res chain seq x y z
N MET A 1 3.31 -27.90 27.69
CA MET A 1 4.14 -26.76 27.25
C MET A 1 4.19 -26.81 25.73
N VAL A 2 3.38 -25.99 25.04
CA VAL A 2 3.34 -25.96 23.58
C VAL A 2 4.59 -25.22 23.10
N LYS A 3 5.65 -25.96 22.75
CA LYS A 3 6.97 -25.40 22.38
C LYS A 3 7.09 -24.98 20.90
N ASN A 4 6.04 -25.17 20.09
CA ASN A 4 6.06 -24.94 18.64
C ASN A 4 4.85 -24.12 18.16
N LEU A 5 4.50 -23.04 18.86
CA LEU A 5 3.59 -22.04 18.29
C LEU A 5 4.39 -21.17 17.32
N ARG A 6 4.17 -21.35 16.02
CA ARG A 6 4.53 -20.37 14.99
C ARG A 6 3.31 -19.49 14.75
N GLU A 7 3.48 -18.18 14.83
CA GLU A 7 2.46 -17.23 14.38
C GLU A 7 2.36 -17.39 12.85
N GLU A 8 1.28 -18.01 12.36
CA GLU A 8 1.07 -18.26 10.92
C GLU A 8 0.54 -17.01 10.20
N GLN A 9 -0.28 -16.20 10.89
CA GLN A 9 -0.87 -14.99 10.34
C GLN A 9 -1.23 -14.02 11.47
N ARG A 10 -0.97 -12.71 11.27
CA ARG A 10 -1.45 -11.63 12.15
C ARG A 10 -2.23 -10.65 11.30
N ILE A 11 -3.54 -10.58 11.47
CA ILE A 11 -4.36 -9.60 10.76
C ILE A 11 -4.32 -8.26 11.52
N ILE A 12 -3.83 -7.19 10.87
CA ILE A 12 -3.84 -5.82 11.43
C ILE A 12 -4.95 -5.02 10.74
N GLU A 13 -6.19 -5.14 11.22
CA GLU A 13 -7.35 -4.49 10.59
C GLU A 13 -7.35 -2.97 10.79
N GLY A 14 -6.99 -2.49 11.99
CA GLY A 14 -7.17 -1.09 12.38
C GLY A 14 -6.39 -0.07 11.54
N ILE A 15 -5.26 -0.45 10.94
CA ILE A 15 -4.50 0.45 10.05
C ILE A 15 -5.19 0.57 8.69
N GLY A 16 -5.73 -0.54 8.17
CA GLY A 16 -6.46 -0.56 6.91
C GLY A 16 -7.73 0.30 6.96
N ASP A 17 -8.49 0.19 8.05
CA ASP A 17 -9.78 0.85 8.16
C ASP A 17 -9.65 2.36 8.43
N VAL A 18 -8.81 2.75 9.39
CA VAL A 18 -8.68 4.17 9.77
C VAL A 18 -7.82 4.94 8.77
N PHE A 19 -6.61 4.45 8.47
CA PHE A 19 -5.73 5.15 7.53
C PHE A 19 -6.15 4.95 6.08
N GLY A 20 -6.88 3.86 5.76
CA GLY A 20 -7.44 3.67 4.43
C GLY A 20 -8.56 4.64 4.11
N ALA A 21 -9.45 4.95 5.06
CA ALA A 21 -10.46 5.98 4.89
C ALA A 21 -9.80 7.36 4.75
N LEU A 22 -8.88 7.71 5.65
CA LEU A 22 -8.14 8.97 5.58
C LEU A 22 -7.39 9.12 4.24
N TYR A 23 -6.76 8.06 3.74
CA TYR A 23 -6.07 8.08 2.44
C TYR A 23 -7.01 8.46 1.29
N ASP A 24 -8.26 7.98 1.33
CA ASP A 24 -9.27 8.33 0.33
C ASP A 24 -9.82 9.74 0.53
N ASP A 25 -10.06 10.15 1.78
CA ASP A 25 -10.55 11.49 2.15
C ASP A 25 -9.57 12.60 1.76
N LEU A 26 -8.26 12.35 1.85
CA LEU A 26 -7.20 13.23 1.35
C LEU A 26 -7.11 13.25 -0.18
N GLY A 27 -7.95 12.48 -0.89
CA GLY A 27 -8.01 12.42 -2.34
C GLY A 27 -6.91 11.59 -2.99
N PHE A 28 -6.19 10.76 -2.23
CA PHE A 28 -5.07 9.96 -2.76
C PHE A 28 -5.50 8.68 -3.46
N GLY A 29 -6.79 8.31 -3.39
CA GLY A 29 -7.37 7.15 -4.07
C GLY A 29 -7.28 7.19 -5.61
N HIS A 30 -6.99 8.36 -6.19
CA HIS A 30 -6.91 8.57 -7.64
C HIS A 30 -5.60 9.23 -8.09
N ILE A 31 -4.56 9.22 -7.26
CA ILE A 31 -3.35 10.02 -7.48
C ILE A 31 -2.54 9.61 -8.73
N LEU A 32 -2.69 8.36 -9.19
CA LEU A 32 -2.08 7.89 -10.46
C LEU A 32 -2.97 8.14 -11.69
N GLY A 33 -4.19 8.62 -11.48
CA GLY A 33 -5.22 8.87 -12.50
C GLY A 33 -6.58 8.26 -12.12
N SER A 34 -7.64 8.75 -12.76
CA SER A 34 -9.04 8.35 -12.48
C SER A 34 -9.64 7.41 -13.53
N ARG A 35 -8.86 6.94 -14.51
CA ARG A 35 -9.38 6.00 -15.52
C ARG A 35 -9.50 4.61 -14.92
N ARG A 36 -10.38 3.78 -15.49
CA ARG A 36 -10.55 2.37 -15.09
C ARG A 36 -9.22 1.59 -15.10
N ALA A 37 -8.33 1.89 -16.05
CA ALA A 37 -7.01 1.26 -16.14
C ALA A 37 -6.06 1.64 -14.98
N ASP A 38 -6.31 2.77 -14.30
CA ASP A 38 -5.49 3.29 -13.21
C ASP A 38 -5.93 2.72 -11.84
N ALA A 39 -7.17 2.24 -11.72
CA ALA A 39 -7.77 1.74 -10.47
C ALA A 39 -6.92 0.68 -9.76
N LYS A 40 -6.42 -0.31 -10.53
CA LYS A 40 -5.53 -1.35 -10.00
C LYS A 40 -4.26 -0.76 -9.38
N TRP A 41 -3.65 0.21 -10.05
CA TRP A 41 -2.38 0.80 -9.61
C TRP A 41 -2.58 1.70 -8.40
N ASN A 42 -3.68 2.43 -8.34
CA ASN A 42 -4.07 3.18 -7.14
C ASN A 42 -4.30 2.25 -5.94
N GLY A 43 -4.96 1.11 -6.13
CA GLY A 43 -5.16 0.11 -5.07
C GLY A 43 -3.84 -0.49 -4.55
N ILE A 44 -2.91 -0.80 -5.46
CA ILE A 44 -1.56 -1.27 -5.09
C ILE A 44 -0.80 -0.17 -4.33
N LEU A 45 -0.85 1.09 -4.81
CA LEU A 45 -0.19 2.21 -4.14
C LEU A 45 -0.74 2.42 -2.73
N LYS A 46 -2.07 2.44 -2.55
CA LYS A 46 -2.73 2.52 -1.26
C LYS A 46 -2.24 1.42 -0.31
N SER A 47 -2.30 0.16 -0.75
CA SER A 47 -1.85 -0.99 0.04
C SER A 47 -0.38 -0.85 0.46
N CYS A 48 0.50 -0.44 -0.46
CA CYS A 48 1.91 -0.21 -0.16
C CYS A 48 2.13 0.97 0.81
N VAL A 49 1.38 2.06 0.69
CA VAL A 49 1.48 3.22 1.60
C VAL A 49 1.06 2.81 3.00
N LEU A 50 -0.11 2.18 3.16
CA LEU A 50 -0.61 1.75 4.46
C LEU A 50 0.33 0.74 5.14
N ALA A 51 0.81 -0.26 4.39
CA ALA A 51 1.78 -1.23 4.92
C ALA A 51 3.10 -0.58 5.34
N ARG A 52 3.59 0.41 4.58
CA ARG A 52 4.87 1.08 4.87
C ARG A 52 4.78 2.18 5.93
N LEU A 53 3.59 2.72 6.18
CA LEU A 53 3.31 3.53 7.37
C LEU A 53 3.40 2.66 8.63
N ALA A 54 2.87 1.44 8.59
CA ALA A 54 2.97 0.49 9.69
C ALA A 54 4.39 -0.04 9.89
N ASN A 55 5.11 -0.33 8.80
CA ASN A 55 6.48 -0.85 8.84
C ASN A 55 7.27 -0.43 7.58
N PRO A 56 8.14 0.58 7.68
CA PRO A 56 9.00 1.00 6.58
C PRO A 56 9.93 -0.14 6.13
N ALA A 57 9.73 -0.63 4.91
CA ALA A 57 10.46 -1.79 4.40
C ALA A 57 10.76 -1.72 2.89
N SER A 58 11.57 -2.67 2.41
CA SER A 58 11.81 -2.87 0.97
C SER A 58 10.54 -3.33 0.24
N LYS A 59 10.51 -3.25 -1.09
CA LYS A 59 9.36 -3.68 -1.91
C LYS A 59 9.04 -5.17 -1.72
N LEU A 60 10.07 -6.01 -1.72
CA LEU A 60 9.94 -7.44 -1.49
C LEU A 60 9.35 -7.73 -0.10
N ARG A 61 9.89 -7.08 0.94
CA ARG A 61 9.38 -7.25 2.31
C ARG A 61 7.96 -6.71 2.46
N THR A 62 7.62 -5.62 1.77
CA THR A 62 6.25 -5.08 1.74
C THR A 62 5.27 -6.09 1.13
N ALA A 63 5.64 -6.76 0.03
CA ALA A 63 4.82 -7.81 -0.57
C ALA A 63 4.56 -8.96 0.42
N SER A 64 5.61 -9.48 1.05
CA SER A 64 5.47 -10.55 2.07
C SER A 64 4.63 -10.11 3.26
N MET A 65 4.77 -8.86 3.70
CA MET A 65 3.97 -8.32 4.81
C MET A 65 2.49 -8.19 4.46
N LEU A 66 2.17 -7.74 3.25
CA LEU A 66 0.79 -7.65 2.78
C LEU A 66 0.12 -9.02 2.73
N GLU A 67 0.85 -10.03 2.25
CA GLU A 67 0.36 -11.41 2.19
C GLU A 67 0.18 -12.02 3.60
N GLN A 68 1.19 -11.93 4.45
CA GLN A 68 1.19 -12.58 5.78
C GLN A 68 0.37 -11.81 6.84
N GLY A 69 0.25 -10.49 6.68
CA GLY A 69 -0.31 -9.59 7.69
C GLY A 69 -1.69 -9.03 7.36
N TYR A 70 -2.10 -9.08 6.10
CA TYR A 70 -3.32 -8.43 5.62
C TYR A 70 -4.10 -9.27 4.61
N ASP A 71 -3.65 -10.49 4.31
CA ASP A 71 -4.25 -11.37 3.28
C ASP A 71 -4.34 -10.72 1.89
N ILE A 72 -3.42 -9.80 1.59
CA ILE A 72 -3.34 -9.06 0.32
C ILE A 72 -2.17 -9.60 -0.49
N THR A 73 -2.46 -10.41 -1.51
CA THR A 73 -1.43 -10.94 -2.41
C THR A 73 -1.14 -9.96 -3.55
N ILE A 74 0.03 -9.32 -3.51
CA ILE A 74 0.55 -8.47 -4.60
C ILE A 74 1.92 -8.99 -5.05
N PRO A 75 2.07 -9.50 -6.28
CA PRO A 75 3.36 -9.86 -6.82
C PRO A 75 4.33 -8.67 -6.82
N VAL A 76 5.57 -8.89 -6.41
CA VAL A 76 6.56 -7.82 -6.22
C VAL A 76 6.80 -7.01 -7.50
N GLU A 77 6.71 -7.65 -8.67
CA GLU A 77 6.82 -7.02 -9.99
C GLU A 77 5.71 -5.99 -10.22
N GLN A 78 4.52 -6.22 -9.66
CA GLN A 78 3.43 -5.24 -9.76
C GLN A 78 3.70 -4.03 -8.87
N ILE A 79 4.37 -4.20 -7.73
CA ILE A 79 4.84 -3.09 -6.90
C ILE A 79 5.86 -2.26 -7.68
N TYR A 80 6.83 -2.90 -8.36
CA TYR A 80 7.78 -2.20 -9.22
C TYR A 80 7.08 -1.44 -10.35
N ARG A 81 6.18 -2.08 -11.11
CA ARG A 81 5.41 -1.44 -12.18
C ARG A 81 4.52 -0.30 -11.67
N MET A 82 4.02 -0.39 -10.44
CA MET A 82 3.28 0.70 -9.80
C MET A 82 4.23 1.88 -9.53
N MET A 83 5.44 1.62 -9.00
CA MET A 83 6.43 2.67 -8.78
C MET A 83 6.89 3.35 -10.07
N ASP A 84 6.97 2.62 -11.18
CA ASP A 84 7.26 3.21 -12.50
C ASP A 84 6.18 4.21 -12.95
N ARG A 85 4.96 4.11 -12.41
CA ARG A 85 3.87 5.08 -12.65
C ARG A 85 3.94 6.26 -11.68
N VAL A 86 4.45 6.03 -10.47
CA VAL A 86 4.67 7.07 -9.45
C VAL A 86 5.81 8.00 -9.88
N ALA A 87 6.93 7.46 -10.35
CA ALA A 87 8.14 8.24 -10.60
C ALA A 87 7.93 9.44 -11.55
N PRO A 88 7.24 9.33 -12.70
CA PRO A 88 6.96 10.49 -13.55
C PRO A 88 6.01 11.52 -12.94
N ARG A 89 5.30 11.16 -11.87
CA ARG A 89 4.31 12.00 -11.17
C ARG A 89 4.82 12.53 -9.82
N GLU A 90 6.05 12.22 -9.45
CA GLU A 90 6.58 12.48 -8.10
C GLU A 90 6.39 13.95 -7.67
N ASP A 91 6.74 14.91 -8.52
CA ASP A 91 6.59 16.33 -8.21
C ASP A 91 5.13 16.78 -8.10
N ALA A 92 4.22 16.17 -8.87
CA ALA A 92 2.79 16.47 -8.79
C ALA A 92 2.20 15.91 -7.49
N ILE A 93 2.58 14.67 -7.14
CA ILE A 93 2.19 14.00 -5.91
C ILE A 93 2.67 14.80 -4.70
N LYS A 94 3.94 15.21 -4.67
CA LYS A 94 4.51 16.03 -3.58
C LYS A 94 3.77 17.36 -3.41
N ARG A 95 3.43 18.02 -4.51
CA ARG A 95 2.65 19.28 -4.47
C ARG A 95 1.26 19.07 -3.90
N GLN A 96 0.58 18.01 -4.33
CA GLN A 96 -0.75 17.68 -3.81
C GLN A 96 -0.71 17.39 -2.31
N VAL A 97 0.23 16.57 -1.86
CA VAL A 97 0.41 16.24 -0.43
C VAL A 97 0.74 17.47 0.40
N GLY A 98 1.57 18.40 -0.11
CA GLY A 98 1.90 19.64 0.61
C GLY A 98 0.79 20.69 0.64
N GLN A 99 -0.30 20.49 -0.11
CA GLN A 99 -1.47 21.35 -0.13
C GLN A 99 -2.64 20.80 0.71
N THR A 100 -2.52 19.56 1.19
CA THR A 100 -3.52 18.91 2.04
C THR A 100 -3.19 19.15 3.51
#